data_AF-A0A387H023-F1
#
_entry.id   AF-A0A387H023-F1
#
_cell.length_a   1.000
_cell.length_b   1.000
_cell.length_c   1.000
_cell.angle_alpha   90.00
_cell.angle_beta   90.00
_cell.angle_gamma   90.00
#
_symmetry.space_group_name_H-M   'P 1'
#
loop_
_entity.id
_entity.type
_entity.pdbx_description
1 polymer ?
#
loop_
_entity_poly.entity_id
_entity_poly.type
_entity_poly.pdbx_seq_one_letter_code
_entity_poly.pdbx_strand_id
1 'polypeptide(L)'
;MPNRIYKCILQAIAFLLIDTAACADNVQTATNTAALSAMTVTGGPPAVMRLGYAAAGDAPPLVYVASSSPCSMNSGSGDGGAQVPSADGKCWIAIFPAEGADVREWGAKADGSTLATSVFNAAFAVGNICVLVPPSTSGFFVDTLRSRRMDV
;
A
#
# COMPACT_ATOMS: atom_id res chain seq x y z
N MET A 1 -42.47 -37.25 27.27
CA MET A 1 -42.27 -36.67 25.92
C MET A 1 -41.59 -35.32 26.08
N PRO A 2 -40.26 -35.21 25.92
CA PRO A 2 -39.55 -33.96 26.14
C PRO A 2 -39.71 -33.02 24.93
N ASN A 3 -40.13 -31.81 25.27
CA ASN A 3 -40.63 -30.73 24.45
C ASN A 3 -39.67 -30.30 23.33
N ARG A 4 -39.83 -30.85 22.12
CA ARG A 4 -39.04 -30.50 20.91
C ARG A 4 -39.20 -29.03 20.49
N ILE A 5 -40.29 -28.38 20.90
CA ILE A 5 -40.64 -27.01 20.54
C ILE A 5 -39.67 -25.99 21.19
N TYR A 6 -39.22 -26.22 22.42
CA TYR A 6 -38.32 -25.30 23.12
C TYR A 6 -36.90 -25.26 22.52
N LYS A 7 -36.46 -26.36 21.90
CA LYS A 7 -35.13 -26.46 21.27
C LYS A 7 -35.06 -25.69 19.95
N CYS A 8 -36.16 -25.66 19.19
CA CYS A 8 -36.24 -24.90 17.94
C CYS A 8 -36.39 -23.38 18.19
N ILE A 9 -37.10 -22.98 19.25
CA ILE A 9 -37.28 -21.55 19.58
C ILE A 9 -35.96 -20.93 20.10
N LEU A 10 -35.17 -21.67 20.89
CA LEU A 10 -33.88 -21.18 21.38
C LEU A 10 -32.83 -21.01 20.26
N GLN A 11 -32.86 -21.87 19.23
CA GLN A 11 -31.95 -21.76 18.08
C GLN A 11 -32.32 -20.63 17.12
N ALA A 12 -33.61 -20.29 16.99
CA ALA A 12 -34.06 -19.16 16.19
C ALA A 12 -33.69 -17.80 16.82
N ILE A 13 -33.71 -17.69 18.15
CA ILE A 13 -33.30 -16.46 18.86
C ILE A 13 -31.79 -16.25 18.81
N ALA A 14 -31.00 -17.34 18.82
CA ALA A 14 -29.54 -17.25 18.66
C ALA A 14 -29.12 -16.82 17.23
N PHE A 15 -29.92 -17.14 16.20
CA PHE A 15 -29.66 -16.71 14.82
C PHE A 15 -30.04 -15.25 14.56
N LEU A 16 -30.98 -14.67 15.31
CA LEU A 16 -31.45 -13.30 15.12
C LEU A 16 -30.55 -12.24 15.79
N LEU A 17 -29.51 -12.65 16.53
CA LEU A 17 -28.59 -11.75 17.25
C LEU A 17 -27.22 -11.60 16.57
N ILE A 18 -27.02 -12.12 15.36
CA ILE A 18 -25.74 -12.03 14.64
C ILE A 18 -25.77 -10.98 13.50
N ASP A 19 -26.90 -10.35 13.21
CA ASP A 19 -27.04 -9.48 12.03
C ASP A 19 -26.86 -7.98 12.31
N THR A 20 -26.02 -7.60 13.27
CA THR A 20 -25.63 -6.20 13.50
C THR A 20 -24.12 -6.03 13.68
N ALA A 21 -23.34 -6.59 12.76
CA ALA A 21 -21.96 -6.15 12.52
C ALA A 21 -21.90 -5.39 11.19
N ALA A 22 -22.14 -4.09 11.30
CA ALA A 22 -21.72 -2.99 10.45
C ALA A 22 -21.23 -3.31 9.02
N CYS A 23 -21.78 -2.57 8.05
CA CYS A 23 -21.00 -2.03 6.94
C CYS A 23 -19.92 -1.07 7.48
N ALA A 24 -18.98 -1.61 8.27
CA ALA A 24 -17.64 -1.09 8.26
C ALA A 24 -17.12 -1.46 6.88
N ASP A 25 -17.14 -0.48 5.98
CA ASP A 25 -16.30 -0.45 4.79
C ASP A 25 -14.84 -0.46 5.28
N ASN A 26 -14.42 -1.63 5.77
CA ASN A 26 -13.12 -1.82 6.37
C ASN A 26 -12.17 -1.93 5.19
N VAL A 27 -11.71 -0.75 4.72
CA VAL A 27 -10.67 -0.64 3.72
C VAL A 27 -9.56 -1.57 4.16
N GLN A 28 -9.31 -2.62 3.37
CA GLN A 28 -8.26 -3.56 3.71
C GLN A 28 -6.95 -2.79 3.81
N THR A 29 -6.25 -2.95 4.94
CA THR A 29 -5.00 -2.23 5.20
C THR A 29 -3.81 -3.16 5.21
N ALA A 30 -2.68 -2.66 4.71
CA ALA A 30 -1.37 -3.25 4.88
C ALA A 30 -0.53 -2.30 5.74
N THR A 31 0.05 -2.79 6.84
CA THR A 31 0.82 -1.95 7.76
C THR A 31 2.08 -1.37 7.13
N ASN A 32 2.67 -2.08 6.17
CA ASN A 32 3.86 -1.67 5.43
C ASN A 32 3.95 -2.38 4.07
N THR A 33 5.02 -2.14 3.33
CA THR A 33 5.27 -2.74 2.00
C THR A 33 5.41 -4.26 2.05
N ALA A 34 6.02 -4.81 3.10
CA ALA A 34 6.14 -6.26 3.26
C ALA A 34 4.77 -6.92 3.46
N ALA A 35 3.90 -6.31 4.27
CA ALA A 35 2.53 -6.77 4.46
C ALA A 35 1.73 -6.70 3.16
N LEU A 36 1.85 -5.61 2.38
CA LEU A 36 1.20 -5.48 1.08
C LEU A 36 1.68 -6.54 0.08
N SER A 37 2.99 -6.79 0.04
CA SER A 37 3.59 -7.77 -0.86
C SER A 37 3.20 -9.22 -0.51
N ALA A 38 2.93 -9.50 0.76
CA ALA A 38 2.42 -10.80 1.21
C ALA A 38 0.96 -11.07 0.83
N MET A 39 0.21 -10.05 0.37
CA MET A 39 -1.18 -10.21 -0.06
C MET A 39 -1.26 -10.73 -1.49
N THR A 40 -2.27 -11.56 -1.76
CA THR A 40 -2.59 -12.07 -3.11
C THR A 40 -3.56 -11.14 -3.82
N VAL A 41 -3.37 -10.95 -5.13
CA VAL A 41 -4.34 -10.24 -5.98
C VAL A 41 -5.47 -11.17 -6.40
N THR A 42 -5.17 -12.42 -6.75
CA THR A 42 -6.16 -13.40 -7.21
C THR A 42 -7.13 -13.75 -6.07
N GLY A 43 -8.41 -13.38 -6.23
CA GLY A 43 -9.43 -13.55 -5.20
C GLY A 43 -9.24 -12.66 -3.96
N GLY A 44 -8.29 -11.73 -4.01
CA GLY A 44 -8.04 -10.73 -2.97
C GLY A 44 -8.91 -9.48 -3.12
N PRO A 45 -8.67 -8.47 -2.27
CA PRO A 45 -9.38 -7.19 -2.37
C PRO A 45 -8.98 -6.44 -3.66
N PRO A 46 -9.89 -5.64 -4.25
CA PRO A 46 -9.58 -4.86 -5.45
C PRO A 46 -8.63 -3.68 -5.15
N ALA A 47 -8.58 -3.24 -3.89
CA ALA A 47 -7.69 -2.18 -3.44
C ALA A 47 -7.27 -2.41 -1.98
N VAL A 48 -6.09 -1.90 -1.63
CA VAL A 48 -5.51 -1.97 -0.27
C VAL A 48 -4.90 -0.62 0.06
N MET A 49 -5.14 -0.12 1.27
CA MET A 49 -4.44 1.05 1.77
C MET A 49 -3.19 0.63 2.54
N ARG A 50 -2.02 1.02 2.05
CA ARG A 50 -0.75 0.84 2.74
C ARG A 50 -0.54 1.99 3.72
N LEU A 51 -0.25 1.70 4.99
CA LEU A 51 -0.16 2.70 6.07
C LEU A 51 1.23 3.33 6.23
N GLY A 52 2.22 2.85 5.48
CA GLY A 52 3.61 3.33 5.48
C GLY A 52 4.50 2.42 4.64
N TYR A 53 5.76 2.78 4.44
CA TYR A 53 6.71 2.01 3.65
C TYR A 53 7.33 0.85 4.44
N ALA A 54 8.05 1.13 5.54
CA ALA A 54 8.69 0.11 6.40
C ALA A 54 7.87 -0.15 7.67
N ALA A 55 7.22 0.88 8.21
CA ALA A 55 6.30 0.80 9.34
C ALA A 55 5.14 1.79 9.15
N ALA A 56 4.00 1.53 9.77
CA ALA A 56 2.87 2.46 9.70
C ALA A 56 3.27 3.87 10.18
N GLY A 57 2.96 4.89 9.38
CA GLY A 57 3.23 6.30 9.68
C GLY A 57 4.61 6.83 9.29
N ASP A 58 5.52 6.01 8.74
CA ASP A 58 6.80 6.50 8.20
C ASP A 58 6.67 7.17 6.83
N ALA A 59 5.57 6.90 6.12
CA ALA A 59 5.07 7.58 4.94
C ALA A 59 3.56 7.84 5.10
N PRO A 60 2.97 8.78 4.34
CA PRO A 60 1.52 8.93 4.28
C PRO A 60 0.82 7.61 3.90
N PRO A 61 -0.44 7.40 4.29
CA PRO A 61 -1.19 6.26 3.77
C PRO A 61 -1.44 6.41 2.26
N LEU A 62 -1.23 5.32 1.50
CA LEU A 62 -1.37 5.30 0.05
C LEU A 62 -2.22 4.12 -0.41
N VAL A 63 -3.16 4.38 -1.32
CA VAL A 63 -4.04 3.34 -1.89
C VAL A 63 -3.34 2.66 -3.05
N TYR A 64 -3.46 1.34 -3.09
CA TYR A 64 -3.00 0.49 -4.18
C TYR A 64 -4.17 -0.25 -4.78
N VAL A 65 -4.22 -0.33 -6.11
CA VAL A 65 -5.19 -1.15 -6.85
C VAL A 65 -4.55 -2.43 -7.35
N ALA A 66 -5.33 -3.50 -7.33
CA ALA A 66 -4.93 -4.80 -7.84
C ALA A 66 -4.75 -4.75 -9.38
N SER A 67 -3.62 -5.27 -9.87
CA SER A 67 -3.40 -5.58 -11.28
C SER A 67 -3.23 -7.08 -11.46
N SER A 68 -3.92 -7.67 -12.43
CA SER A 68 -3.78 -9.10 -12.77
C SER A 68 -2.49 -9.43 -13.54
N SER A 69 -1.67 -8.43 -13.83
CA SER A 69 -0.35 -8.57 -14.47
C SER A 69 0.76 -8.49 -13.42
N PRO A 70 1.94 -9.12 -13.67
CA PRO A 70 3.14 -8.82 -12.90
C PRO A 70 3.49 -7.33 -12.97
N CYS A 71 4.29 -6.84 -12.02
CA CYS A 71 4.78 -5.47 -12.06
C CYS A 71 5.57 -5.23 -13.36
N SER A 72 5.36 -4.09 -14.01
CA SER A 72 6.07 -3.73 -15.24
C SER A 72 7.45 -3.15 -14.98
N MET A 73 7.69 -2.64 -13.76
CA MET A 73 8.97 -2.08 -13.35
C MET A 73 9.92 -3.16 -12.82
N ASN A 74 11.22 -2.94 -13.03
CA ASN A 74 12.32 -3.75 -12.48
C ASN A 74 12.14 -5.26 -12.70
N SER A 75 11.78 -5.66 -13.92
CA SER A 75 11.60 -7.07 -14.31
C SER A 75 10.62 -7.86 -13.43
N GLY A 76 9.53 -7.22 -12.98
CA GLY A 76 8.52 -7.87 -12.14
C GLY A 76 8.70 -7.66 -10.65
N SER A 77 9.84 -7.12 -10.20
CA SER A 77 10.08 -6.87 -8.77
C SER A 77 9.37 -5.62 -8.25
N GLY A 78 8.81 -4.78 -9.13
CA GLY A 78 8.28 -3.48 -8.74
C GLY A 78 9.37 -2.53 -8.26
N ASP A 79 9.01 -1.34 -7.81
CA ASP A 79 9.92 -0.33 -7.27
C ASP A 79 9.73 -0.12 -5.76
N GLY A 80 8.80 -0.86 -5.14
CA GLY A 80 8.45 -0.77 -3.72
C GLY A 80 7.58 0.44 -3.36
N GLY A 81 7.41 1.40 -4.27
CA GLY A 81 6.59 2.59 -4.08
C GLY A 81 5.41 2.60 -5.04
N ALA A 82 5.62 2.91 -6.33
CA ALA A 82 4.54 2.91 -7.32
C ALA A 82 4.01 1.50 -7.65
N GLN A 83 4.86 0.48 -7.55
CA GLN A 83 4.54 -0.90 -7.87
C GLN A 83 5.11 -1.83 -6.80
N VAL A 84 4.23 -2.65 -6.20
CA VAL A 84 4.60 -3.64 -5.19
C VAL A 84 4.14 -5.02 -5.66
N PRO A 85 5.03 -6.02 -5.81
CA PRO A 85 4.65 -7.35 -6.25
C PRO A 85 3.78 -8.02 -5.21
N SER A 86 2.73 -8.71 -5.64
CA SER A 86 1.87 -9.53 -4.77
C SER A 86 2.44 -10.94 -4.58
N ALA A 87 1.95 -11.67 -3.59
CA ALA A 87 2.42 -13.02 -3.26
C ALA A 87 2.17 -14.05 -4.38
N ASP A 88 1.17 -13.79 -5.24
CA ASP A 88 0.81 -14.61 -6.40
C ASP A 88 1.46 -14.12 -7.72
N GLY A 89 2.51 -13.31 -7.64
CA GLY A 89 3.30 -12.87 -8.79
C GLY A 89 2.60 -11.83 -9.67
N LYS A 90 1.60 -11.14 -9.13
CA LYS A 90 0.90 -10.02 -9.77
C LYS A 90 1.43 -8.69 -9.22
N CYS A 91 0.67 -7.61 -9.32
CA CYS A 91 1.13 -6.31 -8.86
C CYS A 91 0.03 -5.49 -8.17
N TRP A 92 0.46 -4.75 -7.16
CA TRP A 92 -0.27 -3.65 -6.55
C TRP A 92 0.24 -2.34 -7.15
N ILE A 93 -0.65 -1.55 -7.74
CA ILE A 93 -0.31 -0.28 -8.42
C ILE A 93 -0.78 0.89 -7.56
N ALA A 94 0.13 1.80 -7.21
CA ALA A 94 -0.18 2.98 -6.41
C ALA A 94 -1.11 3.94 -7.14
N ILE A 95 -2.04 4.53 -6.38
CA ILE A 95 -2.85 5.67 -6.81
C ILE A 95 -2.34 6.91 -6.08
N PHE A 96 -1.48 7.68 -6.74
CA PHE A 96 -0.93 8.90 -6.15
C PHE A 96 -1.96 10.05 -6.16
N PRO A 97 -1.94 10.94 -5.14
CA PRO A 97 -2.68 12.20 -5.16
C PRO A 97 -2.30 13.08 -6.37
N ALA A 98 -3.21 13.97 -6.74
CA ALA A 98 -3.01 14.88 -7.89
C ALA A 98 -1.83 15.84 -7.67
N GLU A 99 -1.51 16.15 -6.42
CA GLU A 99 -0.38 16.99 -6.02
C GLU A 99 0.97 16.29 -6.28
N GLY A 100 0.99 14.96 -6.33
CA GLY A 100 2.19 14.15 -6.53
C GLY A 100 2.37 13.05 -5.50
N ALA A 101 3.51 12.37 -5.58
CA ALA A 101 3.89 11.28 -4.70
C ALA A 101 4.90 11.74 -3.65
N ASP A 102 4.66 11.43 -2.38
CA ASP A 102 5.64 11.67 -1.32
C ASP A 102 6.84 10.72 -1.48
N VAL A 103 8.07 11.26 -1.46
CA VAL A 103 9.28 10.44 -1.65
C VAL A 103 9.45 9.36 -0.56
N ARG A 104 8.80 9.52 0.60
CA ARG A 104 8.75 8.51 1.66
C ARG A 104 8.00 7.24 1.24
N GLU A 105 7.18 7.29 0.20
CA GLU A 105 6.49 6.13 -0.37
C GLU A 105 7.45 5.10 -0.99
N TRP A 106 8.71 5.46 -1.21
CA TRP A 106 9.78 4.54 -1.62
C TRP A 106 10.77 4.25 -0.47
N GLY A 107 10.48 4.69 0.76
CA GLY A 107 11.28 4.43 1.95
C GLY A 107 12.33 5.48 2.28
N ALA A 108 12.21 6.70 1.75
CA ALA A 108 13.14 7.78 2.04
C ALA A 108 13.04 8.17 3.51
N LYS A 109 14.18 8.27 4.20
CA LYS A 109 14.22 8.70 5.61
C LYS A 109 14.75 10.12 5.72
N ALA A 110 13.99 10.98 6.38
CA ALA A 110 14.35 12.37 6.62
C ALA A 110 15.12 12.54 7.94
N ASP A 111 16.20 11.76 8.12
CA ASP A 111 17.00 11.71 9.35
C ASP A 111 18.38 12.38 9.22
N GLY A 112 18.65 13.02 8.07
CA GLY A 112 19.90 13.72 7.78
C GLY A 112 21.14 12.83 7.60
N SER A 113 21.01 11.49 7.61
CA SER A 113 22.15 10.57 7.58
C SER A 113 21.95 9.31 6.75
N THR A 114 20.72 8.82 6.61
CA THR A 114 20.38 7.70 5.73
C THR A 114 20.45 8.17 4.27
N LEU A 115 21.34 7.56 3.50
CA LEU A 115 21.48 7.85 2.07
C LEU A 115 20.21 7.43 1.31
N ALA A 116 19.52 8.42 0.73
CA ALA A 116 18.24 8.25 0.03
C ALA A 116 18.37 8.28 -1.51
N THR A 117 19.59 8.29 -2.07
CA THR A 117 19.79 8.45 -3.53
C THR A 117 19.04 7.43 -4.37
N SER A 118 19.10 6.15 -4.02
CA SER A 118 18.39 5.09 -4.77
C SER A 118 16.88 5.26 -4.71
N VAL A 119 16.37 5.72 -3.57
CA VAL A 119 14.95 5.95 -3.32
C VAL A 119 14.42 7.11 -4.17
N PHE A 120 15.15 8.23 -4.20
CA PHE A 120 14.80 9.36 -5.07
C PHE A 120 14.85 8.97 -6.55
N ASN A 121 15.87 8.21 -6.97
CA ASN A 121 15.97 7.75 -8.35
C ASN A 121 14.80 6.80 -8.73
N ALA A 122 14.33 5.96 -7.80
CA ALA A 122 13.15 5.13 -8.00
C ALA A 122 11.88 5.98 -8.17
N ALA A 123 11.67 6.98 -7.30
CA ALA A 123 10.55 7.90 -7.39
C ALA A 123 10.54 8.66 -8.74
N PHE A 124 11.70 9.17 -9.18
CA PHE A 124 11.82 9.85 -10.47
C PHE A 124 11.63 8.92 -11.69
N ALA A 125 11.90 7.62 -11.53
CA ALA A 125 11.77 6.66 -12.62
C ALA A 125 10.32 6.34 -12.99
N VAL A 126 9.35 6.63 -12.11
CA VAL A 126 7.92 6.44 -12.39
C VAL A 126 7.47 7.27 -13.59
N GLY A 127 8.00 8.50 -13.72
CA GLY A 127 7.63 9.43 -14.77
C GLY A 127 6.20 9.98 -14.61
N ASN A 128 5.92 11.13 -15.25
CA ASN A 128 4.60 11.79 -15.26
C ASN A 128 3.95 12.01 -13.88
N ILE A 129 4.76 12.12 -12.82
CA ILE A 129 4.31 12.49 -11.47
C ILE A 129 5.23 13.55 -10.89
N CYS A 130 4.68 14.44 -10.07
CA CYS A 130 5.47 15.30 -9.19
C CYS A 130 5.98 14.46 -8.01
N VAL A 131 7.27 14.51 -7.71
CA VAL A 131 7.82 13.92 -6.48
C VAL A 131 7.87 15.01 -5.41
N LEU A 132 7.10 14.82 -4.36
CA LEU A 132 6.98 15.72 -3.22
C LEU A 132 8.05 15.38 -2.19
N VAL A 133 8.83 16.40 -1.81
CA VAL A 133 9.78 16.33 -0.70
C VAL A 133 9.15 17.04 0.49
N PRO A 134 8.67 16.31 1.51
CA PRO A 134 7.99 16.92 2.64
C PRO A 134 8.99 17.70 3.51
N PRO A 135 8.52 18.74 4.25
CA PRO A 135 9.35 19.44 5.21
C PRO A 135 9.85 18.47 6.29
N SER A 136 11.10 18.63 6.70
CA SER A 136 11.72 17.87 7.79
C SER A 136 12.75 18.72 8.52
N THR A 137 12.99 18.43 9.79
CA THR A 137 14.00 19.11 10.60
C THR A 137 15.42 18.67 10.25
N SER A 138 15.62 17.39 9.93
CA SER A 138 16.94 16.82 9.65
C SER A 138 17.28 16.74 8.16
N GLY A 139 16.30 16.89 7.25
CA GLY A 139 16.52 16.79 5.81
C GLY A 139 16.69 15.35 5.31
N PHE A 140 16.72 15.21 3.98
CA PHE A 140 17.06 13.96 3.29
C PHE A 140 18.51 14.02 2.82
N PHE A 141 19.28 12.96 3.04
CA PHE A 141 20.67 12.90 2.58
C PHE A 141 20.75 12.22 1.20
N VAL A 142 21.26 12.94 0.20
CA VAL A 142 21.45 12.46 -1.18
C VAL A 142 22.84 12.84 -1.66
N ASP A 143 23.53 11.94 -2.37
CA ASP A 143 24.89 12.19 -2.88
C ASP A 143 24.87 12.68 -4.35
N THR A 144 24.11 12.01 -5.22
CA THR A 144 23.99 12.32 -6.64
C THR A 144 22.58 12.05 -7.13
N LEU A 145 21.79 13.10 -7.36
CA LEU A 145 20.48 12.97 -7.99
C LEU A 145 20.65 12.91 -9.50
N ARG A 146 20.28 11.79 -10.13
CA ARG A 146 20.26 11.68 -11.58
C ARG A 146 18.87 12.02 -12.09
N SER A 147 18.61 13.30 -12.31
CA SER A 147 17.48 13.71 -13.15
C SER A 147 17.81 13.28 -14.59
N ARG A 148 16.99 12.40 -15.18
CA ARG A 148 17.05 12.20 -16.64
C ARG A 148 16.62 13.52 -17.26
N ARG A 149 17.59 14.30 -17.75
CA ARG A 149 17.31 15.43 -18.63
C ARG A 149 16.46 14.87 -19.77
N MET A 150 15.21 15.34 -19.88
CA MET A 150 14.45 15.16 -21.10
C MET A 150 15.16 16.03 -22.13
N ASP A 151 16.09 15.44 -22.86
CA ASP A 151 16.61 16.05 -24.08
C ASP A 151 15.42 16.07 -25.06
N VAL A 152 14.84 17.26 -25.23
CA VAL A 152 13.86 17.60 -26.27
C VAL A 152 14.62 18.03 -27.52
#